data_AF-A0AAV3EL31-F1
#
_entry.id   AF-A0AAV3EL31-F1
#
_cell.length_a   1.000
_cell.length_b   1.000
_cell.length_c   1.000
_cell.angle_alpha   90.00
_cell.angle_beta   90.00
_cell.angle_gamma   90.00
#
_symmetry.space_group_name_H-M   'P 1'
#
loop_
_entity.id
_entity.type
_entity.pdbx_description
1 polymer ?
#
loop_
_entity_poly.entity_id
_entity_poly.type
_entity_poly.pdbx_seq_one_letter_code
_entity_poly.pdbx_strand_id
1 'polypeptide(L)'
;MNKILFIKFWSDYMDVLQLLDYLQEVIENATEIPITGKIVLNKKDILELIKKILHDLPDELKRSKWIISERDRIIGEAKKFSEEAMKESKLMLEKEIEEHEIVIEANNKAQSIIEIAKGEAKAIRGGANDYVREVLRSLVDDIENTKNSAIETLGSLYSKNISEISNFYDDISYKIKNDLDKIK
;
A
#
# COMPACT_ATOMS: atom_id res chain seq x y z
N MET A 1 -36.90 59.23 26.69
CA MET A 1 -37.61 58.15 25.96
C MET A 1 -38.09 57.15 26.99
N ASN A 2 -39.41 56.98 27.11
CA ASN A 2 -40.07 56.48 28.31
C ASN A 2 -39.92 54.95 28.46
N LYS A 3 -39.47 54.44 29.62
CA LYS A 3 -39.38 52.99 29.96
C LYS A 3 -40.70 52.24 29.71
N ILE A 4 -41.81 52.96 29.80
CA ILE A 4 -43.17 52.45 29.56
C ILE A 4 -43.37 52.02 28.10
N LEU A 5 -42.74 52.67 27.11
CA LEU A 5 -42.80 52.21 25.72
C LEU A 5 -41.97 50.95 25.48
N PHE A 6 -40.88 50.76 26.25
CA PHE A 6 -40.02 49.58 26.11
C PHE A 6 -40.70 48.31 26.63
N ILE A 7 -41.46 48.42 27.73
CA ILE A 7 -42.24 47.31 28.28
C ILE A 7 -43.46 46.99 27.40
N LYS A 8 -44.12 48.02 26.85
CA LYS A 8 -45.27 47.82 25.96
C LYS A 8 -44.90 47.18 24.62
N PHE A 9 -43.67 47.40 24.14
CA PHE A 9 -43.14 46.79 22.90
C PHE A 9 -42.71 45.32 23.08
N TRP A 10 -42.37 44.90 24.30
CA TRP A 10 -42.04 43.50 24.64
C TRP A 10 -43.24 42.70 25.20
N SER A 11 -44.38 43.36 25.42
CA SER A 11 -45.59 42.73 25.97
C SER A 11 -46.35 41.87 24.95
N ASP A 12 -46.02 41.96 23.66
CA ASP A 12 -46.82 41.31 22.60
C ASP A 12 -46.48 39.84 22.37
N TYR A 13 -45.41 39.30 22.98
CA TYR A 13 -45.15 37.85 23.06
C TYR A 13 -44.44 37.50 24.38
N MET A 14 -45.21 37.27 25.44
CA MET A 14 -44.70 36.53 26.59
C MET A 14 -44.52 35.07 26.19
N ASP A 15 -43.31 34.54 26.37
CA ASP A 15 -43.03 33.11 26.26
C ASP A 15 -43.92 32.34 27.25
N VAL A 16 -44.32 31.12 26.89
CA VAL A 16 -45.07 30.20 27.74
C VAL A 16 -44.39 30.04 29.11
N LEU A 17 -43.05 30.03 29.13
CA LEU A 17 -42.24 30.03 30.35
C LEU A 17 -42.49 31.26 31.22
N GLN A 18 -42.56 32.46 30.64
CA GLN A 18 -42.85 33.69 31.38
C GLN A 18 -44.29 33.75 31.88
N LEU A 19 -45.25 33.16 31.14
CA LEU A 19 -46.64 33.02 31.60
C LEU A 19 -46.75 32.04 32.77
N LEU A 20 -45.95 30.97 32.77
CA LEU A 20 -45.85 30.02 33.87
C LEU A 20 -45.18 30.65 35.10
N ASP A 21 -44.09 31.38 34.92
CA ASP A 21 -43.41 32.12 36.00
C ASP A 21 -44.34 33.16 36.62
N TYR A 22 -45.11 33.88 35.79
CA TYR A 22 -46.11 34.83 36.27
C TYR A 22 -47.27 34.14 37.00
N LEU A 23 -47.74 32.99 36.51
CA LEU A 23 -48.75 32.19 37.23
C LEU A 23 -48.23 31.76 38.60
N GLN A 24 -46.97 31.35 38.69
CA GLN A 24 -46.31 30.99 39.94
C GLN A 24 -46.22 32.20 40.88
N GLU A 25 -45.77 33.35 40.39
CA GLU A 25 -45.68 34.60 41.17
C GLU A 25 -47.04 35.03 41.73
N VAL A 26 -48.11 34.89 40.94
CA VAL A 26 -49.49 35.21 41.38
C VAL A 26 -49.96 34.26 42.49
N ILE A 27 -49.57 32.98 42.43
CA ILE A 27 -49.92 32.00 43.46
C ILE A 27 -49.11 32.22 44.73
N GLU A 28 -47.82 32.52 44.62
CA GLU A 28 -46.91 32.76 45.75
C GLU A 28 -47.24 34.05 46.51
N ASN A 29 -47.65 35.11 45.80
CA ASN A 29 -48.04 36.39 46.41
C ASN A 29 -49.54 36.49 46.76
N ALA A 30 -50.28 35.38 46.62
CA ALA A 30 -51.70 35.36 46.89
C ALA A 30 -51.99 35.62 48.38
N THR A 31 -53.09 36.32 48.65
CA THR A 31 -53.48 36.60 50.04
C THR A 31 -53.91 35.29 50.73
N GLU A 32 -53.15 34.87 51.73
CA GLU A 32 -53.44 33.68 52.53
C GLU A 32 -54.45 34.01 53.65
N ILE A 33 -55.44 33.14 53.83
CA ILE A 33 -56.44 33.25 54.89
C ILE A 33 -55.88 32.59 56.17
N PRO A 34 -55.69 33.36 57.26
CA PRO A 34 -55.17 32.82 58.52
C PRO A 34 -55.98 31.63 59.01
N ILE A 35 -55.32 30.66 59.66
CA ILE A 35 -55.90 29.42 60.24
C ILE A 35 -56.32 28.36 59.20
N THR A 36 -56.72 28.75 57.97
CA THR A 36 -57.17 27.78 56.95
C THR A 36 -56.09 27.38 55.94
N GLY A 37 -55.02 28.18 55.80
CA GLY A 37 -53.95 27.96 54.81
C GLY A 37 -54.41 28.10 53.35
N LYS A 38 -55.60 28.66 53.11
CA LYS A 38 -56.18 28.82 51.77
C LYS A 38 -55.78 30.18 51.19
N ILE A 39 -55.44 30.20 49.91
CA ILE A 39 -55.16 31.43 49.17
C ILE A 39 -56.40 31.96 48.45
N VAL A 40 -56.53 33.30 48.40
CA VAL A 40 -57.58 33.99 47.65
C VAL A 40 -57.02 34.45 46.31
N LEU A 41 -57.66 33.99 45.23
CA LEU A 41 -57.28 34.32 43.86
C LEU A 41 -58.50 34.78 43.06
N ASN A 42 -58.28 35.70 42.12
CA ASN A 42 -59.29 36.03 41.13
C ASN A 42 -59.37 34.89 40.10
N LYS A 43 -60.45 34.10 40.20
CA LYS A 43 -60.72 32.98 39.29
C LYS A 43 -60.69 33.38 37.82
N LYS A 44 -61.17 34.57 37.46
CA LYS A 44 -61.24 35.02 36.06
C LYS A 44 -59.84 35.22 35.49
N ASP A 45 -58.97 35.90 36.24
CA ASP A 45 -57.62 36.25 35.80
C ASP A 45 -56.74 34.99 35.67
N ILE A 46 -56.83 34.05 36.63
CA ILE A 46 -56.11 32.77 36.57
C ILE A 46 -56.56 31.91 35.39
N LEU A 47 -57.87 31.83 35.15
CA LEU A 47 -58.40 31.05 34.02
C LEU A 47 -58.02 31.65 32.67
N GLU A 48 -57.92 32.98 32.57
CA GLU A 48 -57.45 33.66 31.37
C GLU A 48 -55.95 33.42 31.13
N LEU A 49 -55.14 33.45 32.20
CA LEU A 49 -53.72 33.12 32.13
C LEU A 49 -53.47 31.67 31.71
N ILE A 50 -54.18 30.70 32.31
CA ILE A 50 -54.11 29.28 31.93
C ILE A 50 -54.53 29.06 30.49
N LYS A 51 -55.59 29.75 30.01
CA LYS A 51 -56.01 29.66 28.61
C LYS A 51 -54.94 30.16 27.65
N LYS A 52 -54.26 31.25 27.99
CA LYS A 52 -53.16 31.80 27.18
C LYS A 52 -51.98 30.81 27.11
N ILE A 53 -51.57 30.25 28.25
CA ILE A 53 -50.55 29.19 28.31
C ILE A 53 -50.93 28.00 27.43
N LEU A 54 -52.16 27.50 27.56
CA LEU A 54 -52.64 26.34 26.79
C LEU A 54 -52.78 26.63 25.29
N HIS A 55 -53.02 27.88 24.91
CA HIS A 55 -53.08 28.31 23.52
C HIS A 55 -51.68 28.35 22.88
N ASP A 56 -50.68 28.85 23.60
CA ASP A 56 -49.34 29.12 23.06
C ASP A 56 -48.39 27.90 23.18
N LEU A 57 -48.60 27.03 24.18
CA LEU A 57 -47.80 25.82 24.44
C LEU A 57 -47.69 24.84 23.25
N PRO A 58 -48.77 24.51 22.51
CA PRO A 58 -48.69 23.56 21.40
C PRO A 58 -47.76 24.04 20.27
N ASP A 59 -47.76 25.34 19.99
CA ASP A 59 -46.94 25.91 18.92
C ASP A 59 -45.47 26.01 19.35
N GLU A 60 -45.20 26.32 20.61
CA GLU A 60 -43.84 26.28 21.18
C GLU A 60 -43.25 24.86 21.16
N LEU A 61 -44.07 23.85 21.49
CA LEU A 61 -43.67 22.44 21.41
C LEU A 61 -43.41 21.99 19.96
N LYS A 62 -44.24 22.42 19.00
CA LYS A 62 -44.01 22.14 17.57
C LYS A 62 -42.71 22.79 17.08
N ARG A 63 -42.48 24.06 17.42
CA ARG A 63 -41.22 24.78 17.11
C ARG A 63 -40.02 24.03 17.67
N SER A 64 -40.08 23.64 18.94
CA SER A 64 -38.99 22.89 19.59
C SER A 64 -38.69 21.56 18.89
N LYS A 65 -39.71 20.77 18.56
CA LYS A 65 -39.54 19.51 17.81
C LYS A 65 -38.96 19.73 16.41
N TRP A 66 -39.40 20.79 15.73
CA TRP A 66 -38.88 21.16 14.42
C TRP A 66 -37.40 21.55 14.50
N ILE A 67 -37.01 22.38 15.48
CA ILE A 67 -35.60 22.76 15.70
C ILE A 67 -34.72 21.52 15.94
N ILE A 68 -35.19 20.56 16.74
CA ILE A 68 -34.45 19.31 17.00
C ILE A 68 -34.29 18.51 15.70
N SER A 69 -35.37 18.32 14.95
CA SER A 69 -35.33 17.61 13.67
C SER A 69 -34.41 18.29 12.65
N GLU A 70 -34.43 19.61 12.60
CA GLU A 70 -33.62 20.40 11.69
C GLU A 70 -32.14 20.37 12.08
N ARG A 71 -31.84 20.42 13.39
CA ARG A 71 -30.50 20.19 13.90
C ARG A 71 -29.97 18.81 13.48
N ASP A 72 -30.77 17.76 13.65
CA ASP A 72 -30.35 16.40 13.29
C ASP A 72 -30.13 16.27 11.78
N ARG A 73 -30.97 16.91 10.95
CA ARG A 73 -30.78 17.01 9.49
C ARG A 73 -29.45 17.69 9.14
N ILE A 74 -29.19 18.86 9.71
CA ILE A 74 -27.96 19.62 9.48
C ILE A 74 -26.72 18.81 9.89
N ILE A 75 -26.76 18.12 11.03
CA ILE A 75 -25.66 17.28 11.49
C ILE A 75 -25.45 16.10 10.53
N GLY A 76 -26.53 15.48 10.05
CA GLY A 76 -26.45 14.39 9.06
C GLY A 76 -25.81 14.85 7.75
N GLU A 77 -26.23 16.00 7.23
CA GLU A 77 -25.67 16.59 6.02
C GLU A 77 -24.20 16.99 6.19
N ALA A 78 -23.83 17.60 7.32
CA ALA A 78 -22.45 17.95 7.62
C ALA A 78 -21.54 16.70 7.70
N LYS A 79 -22.02 15.61 8.31
CA LYS A 79 -21.29 14.33 8.34
C LYS A 79 -21.08 13.76 6.95
N LYS A 80 -22.15 13.70 6.14
CA LYS A 80 -22.07 13.20 4.78
C LYS A 80 -21.11 14.02 3.93
N PHE A 81 -21.20 15.35 4.01
CA PHE A 81 -20.29 16.26 3.32
C PHE A 81 -18.84 16.05 3.76
N SER A 82 -18.59 15.88 5.06
CA SER A 82 -17.25 15.59 5.58
C SER A 82 -16.69 14.26 5.05
N GLU A 83 -17.52 13.21 5.00
CA GLU A 83 -17.13 11.90 4.46
C GLU A 83 -16.81 11.99 2.96
N GLU A 84 -17.63 12.71 2.19
CA GLU A 84 -17.41 12.96 0.77
C GLU A 84 -16.11 13.76 0.54
N ALA A 85 -15.89 14.84 1.30
CA ALA A 85 -14.68 15.66 1.21
C ALA A 85 -13.41 14.88 1.57
N MET A 86 -13.45 14.01 2.59
CA MET A 86 -12.34 13.13 2.94
C MET A 86 -12.05 12.12 1.82
N LYS A 87 -13.08 11.55 1.22
CA LYS A 87 -12.93 10.61 0.10
C LYS A 87 -12.32 11.29 -1.11
N GLU A 88 -12.79 12.48 -1.47
CA GLU A 88 -12.25 13.27 -2.58
C GLU A 88 -10.78 13.65 -2.32
N SER A 89 -10.46 14.14 -1.13
CA SER A 89 -9.08 14.48 -0.74
C SER A 89 -8.15 13.28 -0.85
N LYS A 90 -8.60 12.10 -0.43
CA LYS A 90 -7.81 10.86 -0.54
C LYS A 90 -7.51 10.52 -2.01
N LEU A 91 -8.53 10.57 -2.87
CA LEU A 91 -8.35 10.32 -4.31
C LEU A 91 -7.41 11.34 -4.96
N MET A 92 -7.50 12.60 -4.57
CA MET A 92 -6.62 13.65 -5.07
C MET A 92 -5.17 13.42 -4.63
N LEU A 93 -4.95 13.07 -3.36
CA LEU A 93 -3.62 12.72 -2.85
C LEU A 93 -3.02 11.49 -3.53
N GLU A 94 -3.81 10.43 -3.74
CA GLU A 94 -3.34 9.24 -4.46
C GLU A 94 -2.88 9.60 -5.88
N LYS A 95 -3.66 10.39 -6.60
CA LYS A 95 -3.29 10.88 -7.94
C LYS A 95 -2.04 11.76 -7.90
N GLU A 96 -1.96 12.69 -6.95
CA GLU A 96 -0.84 13.61 -6.84
C GLU A 96 0.46 12.89 -6.46
N ILE A 97 0.39 11.82 -5.67
CA ILE A 97 1.54 10.95 -5.38
C ILE A 97 2.00 10.21 -6.65
N GLU A 98 1.08 9.67 -7.45
CA GLU A 98 1.42 9.00 -8.72
C GLU A 98 2.05 9.98 -9.73
N GLU A 99 1.54 11.21 -9.79
CA GLU A 99 2.06 12.28 -10.64
C GLU A 99 3.31 12.96 -10.04
N HIS A 100 3.63 12.68 -8.78
CA HIS A 100 4.75 13.31 -8.10
C HIS A 100 6.06 12.94 -8.79
N GLU A 101 6.85 13.95 -9.14
CA GLU A 101 8.09 13.81 -9.91
C GLU A 101 9.05 12.78 -9.29
N ILE A 102 9.11 12.72 -7.96
CA ILE A 102 9.89 11.71 -7.20
C ILE A 102 9.47 10.27 -7.53
N VAL A 103 8.18 9.97 -7.66
CA VAL A 103 7.70 8.61 -7.96
C VAL A 103 8.05 8.24 -9.41
N ILE A 104 7.90 9.18 -10.34
CA ILE A 104 8.31 9.01 -11.73
C ILE A 104 9.81 8.77 -11.82
N GLU A 105 10.62 9.58 -11.14
CA GLU A 105 12.07 9.44 -11.11
C GLU A 105 12.50 8.11 -10.47
N ALA A 106 11.83 7.69 -9.39
CA ALA A 106 12.07 6.40 -8.75
C ALA A 106 11.77 5.23 -9.70
N ASN A 107 10.66 5.28 -10.44
CA ASN A 107 10.33 4.28 -11.44
C ASN A 107 11.36 4.23 -12.58
N ASN A 108 11.80 5.39 -13.07
CA ASN A 108 12.83 5.48 -14.11
C ASN A 108 14.18 4.90 -13.62
N LYS A 109 14.59 5.20 -12.37
CA LYS A 109 15.79 4.62 -11.76
C LYS A 109 15.66 3.11 -11.61
N ALA A 110 14.51 2.61 -11.14
CA ALA A 110 14.25 1.19 -11.00
C ALA A 110 14.36 0.47 -12.35
N GLN A 111 13.75 1.03 -13.40
CA GLN A 111 13.83 0.50 -14.75
C GLN A 111 15.28 0.48 -15.27
N SER A 112 16.03 1.55 -15.06
CA SER A 112 17.45 1.62 -15.44
C SER A 112 18.30 0.57 -14.73
N ILE A 113 18.10 0.35 -13.43
CA ILE A 113 18.79 -0.70 -12.66
C ILE A 113 18.49 -2.09 -13.25
N ILE A 114 17.24 -2.37 -13.60
CA ILE A 114 16.84 -3.65 -14.21
C ILE A 114 17.52 -3.84 -15.57
N GLU A 115 17.61 -2.80 -16.39
CA GLU A 115 18.27 -2.86 -17.69
C GLU A 115 19.78 -3.10 -17.57
N ILE A 116 20.44 -2.41 -16.64
CA ILE A 116 21.86 -2.60 -16.32
C ILE A 116 22.09 -4.05 -15.86
N ALA A 117 21.30 -4.53 -14.90
CA ALA A 117 21.43 -5.90 -14.38
C ALA A 117 21.21 -6.96 -15.47
N LYS A 118 20.26 -6.74 -16.40
CA LYS A 118 20.06 -7.61 -17.56
C LYS A 118 21.26 -7.59 -18.51
N GLY A 119 21.84 -6.41 -18.74
CA GLY A 119 23.04 -6.22 -19.54
C GLY A 119 24.24 -6.97 -18.95
N GLU A 120 24.50 -6.78 -17.66
CA GLU A 120 25.58 -7.46 -16.92
C GLU A 120 25.38 -8.98 -16.93
N ALA A 121 24.17 -9.47 -16.66
CA ALA A 121 23.88 -10.90 -16.71
C ALA A 121 24.09 -11.50 -18.12
N LYS A 122 23.85 -10.73 -19.18
CA LYS A 122 24.16 -11.15 -20.55
C LYS A 122 25.67 -11.17 -20.79
N ALA A 123 26.40 -10.16 -20.32
CA ALA A 123 27.85 -10.09 -20.44
C ALA A 123 28.55 -11.23 -19.69
N ILE A 124 28.14 -11.53 -18.45
CA ILE A 124 28.67 -12.64 -17.65
C ILE A 124 28.46 -13.98 -18.37
N ARG A 125 27.24 -14.23 -18.88
CA ARG A 125 26.95 -15.46 -19.63
C ARG A 125 27.76 -15.55 -20.92
N GLY A 126 27.92 -14.44 -21.63
CA GLY A 126 28.78 -14.36 -22.82
C GLY A 126 30.22 -14.73 -22.49
N GLY A 127 30.81 -14.06 -21.50
CA GLY A 127 32.18 -14.33 -21.06
C GLY A 127 32.39 -15.76 -20.56
N ALA A 128 31.43 -16.34 -19.84
CA ALA A 128 31.49 -17.73 -19.41
C ALA A 128 31.48 -18.70 -20.60
N ASN A 129 30.63 -18.46 -21.61
CA ASN A 129 30.58 -19.27 -22.82
C ASN A 129 31.88 -19.17 -23.63
N ASP A 130 32.44 -17.97 -23.74
CA ASP A 130 33.70 -17.76 -24.46
C ASP A 130 34.88 -18.42 -23.73
N TYR A 131 34.93 -18.34 -22.39
CA TYR A 131 35.90 -19.06 -21.58
C TYR A 131 35.78 -20.58 -21.77
N VAL A 132 34.57 -21.14 -21.70
CA VAL A 132 34.33 -22.57 -21.94
C VAL A 132 34.77 -22.97 -23.35
N ARG A 133 34.50 -22.13 -24.37
CA ARG A 133 34.92 -22.39 -25.74
C ARG A 133 36.45 -22.44 -25.87
N GLU A 134 37.16 -21.53 -25.20
CA GLU A 134 38.62 -21.51 -25.20
C GLU A 134 39.21 -22.74 -24.51
N VAL A 135 38.68 -23.10 -23.34
CA VAL A 135 39.11 -24.32 -22.62
C VAL A 135 38.85 -25.58 -23.46
N LEU A 136 37.68 -25.68 -24.09
CA LEU A 136 37.35 -26.82 -24.95
C LEU A 136 38.26 -26.88 -26.17
N ARG A 137 38.61 -25.74 -26.76
CA ARG A 137 39.55 -25.68 -27.89
C ARG A 137 40.94 -26.16 -27.47
N SER A 138 41.48 -25.65 -26.37
CA SER A 138 42.77 -26.11 -25.83
C SER A 138 42.76 -27.61 -25.56
N LEU A 139 41.66 -28.13 -25.00
CA LEU A 139 41.53 -29.56 -24.73
C LEU A 139 41.54 -30.40 -26.02
N VAL A 140 40.87 -29.94 -27.08
CA VAL A 140 40.89 -30.61 -28.38
C VAL A 140 42.31 -30.63 -28.96
N ASP A 141 43.03 -29.51 -28.88
CA ASP A 141 44.40 -29.40 -29.37
C ASP A 141 45.34 -30.34 -28.57
N ASP A 142 45.19 -30.41 -27.25
CA ASP A 142 45.95 -31.31 -26.37
C ASP A 142 45.69 -32.79 -26.71
N ILE A 143 44.43 -33.15 -26.97
CA ILE A 143 44.04 -34.50 -27.40
C ILE A 143 44.69 -34.84 -28.76
N GLU A 144 44.68 -33.91 -29.70
CA GLU A 144 45.27 -34.12 -31.03
C GLU A 144 46.80 -34.28 -30.93
N ASN A 145 47.46 -33.45 -30.13
CA ASN A 145 48.90 -33.56 -29.87
C ASN A 145 49.25 -34.89 -29.18
N THR A 146 48.45 -35.31 -28.20
CA THR A 146 48.63 -36.59 -27.50
C THR A 146 48.45 -37.77 -28.48
N LYS A 147 47.43 -37.72 -29.34
CA LYS A 147 47.19 -38.72 -30.39
C LYS A 147 48.39 -38.84 -31.33
N ASN A 148 48.89 -37.71 -31.83
CA ASN A 148 50.02 -37.69 -32.78
C ASN A 148 51.29 -38.24 -32.12
N SER A 149 51.57 -37.84 -30.87
CA SER A 149 52.72 -38.36 -30.10
C SER A 149 52.63 -39.87 -29.88
N ALA A 150 51.42 -40.40 -29.62
CA ALA A 150 51.19 -41.83 -29.48
C ALA A 150 51.45 -42.58 -30.80
N ILE A 151 50.98 -42.03 -31.94
CA ILE A 151 51.22 -42.59 -33.28
C ILE A 151 52.72 -42.61 -33.60
N GLU A 152 53.44 -41.51 -33.34
CA GLU A 152 54.89 -41.43 -33.53
C GLU A 152 55.65 -42.45 -32.67
N THR A 153 55.27 -42.56 -31.39
CA THR A 153 55.86 -43.53 -30.47
C THR A 153 55.65 -44.95 -30.97
N LEU A 154 54.43 -45.32 -31.33
CA LEU A 154 54.11 -46.63 -31.88
C LEU A 154 54.91 -46.90 -33.17
N GLY A 155 54.96 -45.93 -34.10
CA GLY A 155 55.74 -46.03 -35.32
C GLY A 155 57.22 -46.31 -35.06
N SER A 156 57.82 -45.58 -34.13
CA SER A 156 59.23 -45.78 -33.74
C SER A 156 59.50 -47.17 -33.14
N LEU A 157 58.58 -47.67 -32.30
CA LEU A 157 58.67 -49.01 -31.70
C LEU A 157 58.58 -50.10 -32.77
N TYR A 158 57.66 -49.97 -33.73
CA TYR A 158 57.56 -50.90 -34.85
C TYR A 158 58.82 -50.91 -35.71
N SER A 159 59.32 -49.73 -36.12
CA SER A 159 60.54 -49.63 -36.93
C SER A 159 61.76 -50.22 -36.20
N LYS A 160 61.89 -49.95 -34.89
CA LYS A 160 62.95 -50.53 -34.06
C LYS A 160 62.85 -52.06 -34.01
N ASN A 161 61.66 -52.60 -33.71
CA ASN A 161 61.44 -54.04 -33.65
C ASN A 161 61.74 -54.73 -34.98
N ILE A 162 61.35 -54.13 -36.11
CA ILE A 162 61.64 -54.66 -37.46
C ILE A 162 63.16 -54.69 -37.71
N SER A 163 63.88 -53.63 -37.34
CA SER A 163 65.34 -53.58 -37.48
C SER A 163 66.02 -54.64 -36.61
N GLU A 164 65.59 -54.82 -35.36
CA GLU A 164 66.12 -55.85 -34.47
C GLU A 164 65.90 -57.28 -35.03
N ILE A 165 64.70 -57.56 -35.56
CA ILE A 165 64.39 -58.85 -36.20
C ILE A 165 65.25 -59.06 -37.46
N SER A 166 65.42 -58.04 -38.30
CA SER A 166 66.25 -58.11 -39.51
C SER A 166 67.70 -58.42 -39.15
N ASN A 167 68.27 -57.70 -38.18
CA ASN A 167 69.63 -57.91 -37.72
C ASN A 167 69.83 -59.33 -37.16
N PHE A 168 68.84 -59.84 -36.42
CA PHE A 168 68.88 -61.21 -35.91
C PHE A 168 68.84 -62.26 -37.03
N TYR A 169 67.99 -62.06 -38.05
CA TYR A 169 67.93 -62.93 -39.21
C TYR A 169 69.25 -62.92 -40.00
N ASP A 170 69.87 -61.75 -40.18
CA ASP A 170 71.15 -61.59 -40.85
C ASP A 170 72.28 -62.30 -40.08
N ASP A 171 72.31 -62.19 -38.75
CA ASP A 171 73.27 -62.89 -37.88
C ASP A 171 73.13 -64.41 -37.96
N ILE A 172 71.89 -64.94 -37.91
CA ILE A 172 71.64 -66.37 -38.09
C ILE A 172 72.07 -66.82 -39.48
N SER A 173 71.69 -66.08 -40.53
CA SER A 173 72.00 -66.43 -41.91
C SER A 173 73.52 -66.47 -42.15
N TYR A 174 74.25 -65.51 -41.56
CA TYR A 174 75.70 -65.47 -41.60
C TYR A 174 76.32 -66.70 -40.90
N LYS A 175 75.85 -67.03 -39.69
CA LYS A 175 76.33 -68.20 -38.93
C LYS A 175 76.08 -69.51 -39.68
N ILE A 176 74.87 -69.71 -40.21
CA ILE A 176 74.52 -70.90 -41.00
C ILE A 176 75.41 -71.00 -42.25
N LYS A 177 75.61 -69.90 -42.98
CA LYS A 177 76.46 -69.91 -44.18
C LYS A 177 77.90 -70.30 -43.85
N ASN A 178 78.47 -69.72 -42.80
CA ASN A 178 79.83 -70.05 -42.34
C ASN A 178 79.94 -71.53 -41.90
N ASP A 179 78.94 -72.05 -41.19
CA ASP A 179 78.96 -73.46 -40.77
C ASP A 179 78.78 -74.42 -41.96
N LEU A 180 77.99 -74.06 -42.98
CA LEU A 180 77.88 -74.83 -44.23
C LEU A 180 79.20 -74.83 -45.03
N ASP A 181 79.90 -73.70 -45.08
CA ASP A 181 81.19 -73.60 -45.78
C ASP A 181 82.27 -74.47 -45.12
N LYS A 182 82.18 -74.76 -43.81
CA LYS A 182 83.09 -75.68 -43.10
C LYS A 182 82.84 -77.16 -43.37
N ILE A 183 81.68 -77.53 -43.92
CA ILE A 183 81.28 -78.94 -44.16
C ILE A 183 81.68 -79.40 -45.58
N LYS A 184 82.10 -78.49 -46.45
CA LYS A 184 82.64 -78.79 -47.79
C LYS A 184 84.14 -79.05 -47.75
#